data_AF-A0A7G8EPC6-F1
#
_entry.id   AF-A0A7G8EPC6-F1
#
_cell.length_a   1.000
_cell.length_b   1.000
_cell.length_c   1.000
_cell.angle_alpha   90.00
_cell.angle_beta   90.00
_cell.angle_gamma   90.00
#
_symmetry.space_group_name_H-M   'P 1'
#
loop_
_entity.id
_entity.type
_entity.pdbx_description
1 polymer ?
#
loop_
_entity_poly.entity_id
_entity_poly.type
_entity_poly.pdbx_seq_one_letter_code
_entity_poly.pdbx_strand_id
1 'polypeptide(L)'
;MAEARPILYSFRRCPYAIRARLALAAAGLKPGVDLELREVSLKAKPPELLAASAKGTVPVLVQGERVIEESLAVMAWALARRDPHGWLQGWSAAEATAIEALIAENDGPFKHHLDRYKYAGRFGAEGEEESHRQAALEILRRWNQRLASGGWLLGERPSLADMALLPFVRQFRLADPQRFDAEAALQPLQAWLGRFLAGAELAAVLDPPWAARQGWWSPGWLYHLALRQEWQAAQAAGSYRRSTRGRSLEQEGFIHLSQAHQLAASHGRFYADLDPAELRLLVLDPERLAATGAVVRLEPAPHSGELFPHLHGPLPLAAVLAAWPWCPEDGPSRSSRW
;
A
#
# COMPACT_ATOMS: atom_id res chain seq x y z
N MET A 1 -6.49 -12.59 -27.21
CA MET A 1 -7.09 -11.93 -26.03
C MET A 1 -6.07 -10.94 -25.51
N ALA A 2 -6.44 -9.69 -25.24
CA ALA A 2 -5.51 -8.75 -24.63
C ALA A 2 -5.15 -9.25 -23.23
N GLU A 3 -3.85 -9.31 -22.92
CA GLU A 3 -3.38 -9.76 -21.61
C GLU A 3 -3.92 -8.79 -20.54
N ALA A 4 -4.39 -9.33 -19.41
CA ALA A 4 -4.92 -8.52 -18.33
C ALA A 4 -3.84 -7.54 -17.83
N ARG A 5 -4.24 -6.29 -17.60
CA ARG A 5 -3.35 -5.23 -17.14
C ARG A 5 -2.66 -5.66 -15.82
N PRO A 6 -1.33 -5.51 -15.67
CA PRO A 6 -0.63 -5.84 -14.43
C PRO A 6 -1.18 -5.06 -13.23
N ILE A 7 -1.23 -5.71 -12.06
CA ILE A 7 -1.65 -5.11 -10.80
C ILE A 7 -0.44 -5.06 -9.87
N LEU A 8 -0.08 -3.88 -9.37
CA LEU A 8 0.92 -3.71 -8.32
C LEU A 8 0.24 -3.44 -6.98
N TYR A 9 0.36 -4.38 -6.05
CA TYR A 9 0.12 -4.14 -4.64
C TYR A 9 1.31 -3.41 -4.02
N SER A 10 1.07 -2.24 -3.46
CA SER A 10 2.12 -1.34 -2.96
C SER A 10 1.71 -0.73 -1.63
N PHE A 11 2.68 -0.25 -0.84
CA PHE A 11 2.44 0.59 0.32
C PHE A 11 3.30 1.84 0.20
N ARG A 12 2.67 3.01 0.27
CA ARG A 12 3.29 4.32 -0.03
C ARG A 12 4.65 4.51 0.62
N ARG A 13 4.79 4.12 1.88
CA ARG A 13 5.99 4.33 2.69
C ARG A 13 6.95 3.15 2.71
N CYS A 14 6.60 2.00 2.14
CA CYS A 14 7.46 0.83 2.12
C CYS A 14 8.67 1.08 1.20
N PRO A 15 9.92 1.01 1.69
CA PRO A 15 11.10 1.24 0.86
C PRO A 15 11.22 0.21 -0.28
N TYR A 16 10.88 -1.06 -0.03
CA TYR A 16 10.81 -2.09 -1.08
C TYR A 16 9.76 -1.78 -2.14
N ALA A 17 8.60 -1.23 -1.75
CA ALA A 17 7.56 -0.88 -2.72
C ALA A 17 7.88 0.41 -3.50
N ILE A 18 8.74 1.29 -2.96
CA ILE A 18 9.30 2.42 -3.71
C ILE A 18 10.21 1.90 -4.83
N ARG A 19 11.07 0.90 -4.57
CA ARG A 19 11.92 0.28 -5.61
C ARG A 19 11.13 -0.18 -6.83
N ALA A 20 10.07 -0.96 -6.58
CA ALA A 20 9.18 -1.46 -7.64
C ALA A 20 8.58 -0.31 -8.44
N ARG A 21 8.04 0.72 -7.77
CA ARG A 21 7.45 1.88 -8.45
C ARG A 21 8.48 2.64 -9.29
N LEU A 22 9.71 2.84 -8.79
CA LEU A 22 10.79 3.50 -9.55
C LEU A 22 11.10 2.74 -10.85
N ALA A 23 11.26 1.42 -10.79
CA ALA A 23 11.56 0.61 -11.97
C ALA A 23 10.39 0.55 -12.97
N LEU A 24 9.14 0.46 -12.48
CA LEU A 24 7.95 0.52 -13.33
C LEU A 24 7.84 1.87 -14.06
N ALA A 25 8.08 2.96 -13.34
CA ALA A 25 8.11 4.31 -13.89
C ALA A 25 9.19 4.47 -14.96
N ALA A 26 10.41 4.00 -14.68
CA ALA A 26 11.53 4.05 -15.61
C ALA A 26 11.30 3.22 -16.88
N ALA A 27 10.63 2.07 -16.74
CA ALA A 27 10.18 1.28 -17.88
C ALA A 27 9.03 1.94 -18.67
N GLY A 28 8.50 3.06 -18.20
CA GLY A 28 7.47 3.86 -18.86
C GLY A 28 6.04 3.42 -18.55
N LEU A 29 5.83 2.53 -17.57
CA LEU A 29 4.49 2.10 -17.19
C LEU A 29 3.82 3.16 -16.31
N LYS A 30 2.63 3.61 -16.73
CA LYS A 30 1.82 4.60 -16.02
C LYS A 30 0.63 3.92 -15.32
N PRO A 31 0.45 4.08 -14.01
CA PRO A 31 -0.75 3.55 -13.37
C PRO A 31 -2.03 4.19 -13.91
N GLY A 32 -3.10 3.41 -13.95
CA GLY A 32 -4.36 3.78 -14.60
C GLY A 32 -4.36 3.57 -16.13
N VAL A 33 -3.18 3.44 -16.75
CA VAL A 33 -3.02 3.25 -18.20
C VAL A 33 -2.40 1.89 -18.52
N ASP A 34 -1.21 1.62 -17.99
CA ASP A 34 -0.42 0.42 -18.29
C ASP A 34 -0.42 -0.58 -17.13
N LEU A 35 -0.69 -0.13 -15.89
CA LEU A 35 -0.87 -0.98 -14.71
C LEU A 35 -1.99 -0.47 -13.81
N GLU A 36 -2.54 -1.34 -12.97
CA GLU A 36 -3.34 -0.96 -11.81
C GLU A 36 -2.42 -0.87 -10.58
N LEU A 37 -2.56 0.18 -9.76
CA LEU A 37 -1.82 0.32 -8.50
C LEU A 37 -2.79 0.23 -7.32
N ARG A 38 -2.62 -0.79 -6.49
CA ARG A 38 -3.42 -1.02 -5.27
C ARG A 38 -2.62 -0.66 -4.03
N GLU A 39 -3.03 0.40 -3.34
CA GLU A 39 -2.45 0.77 -2.04
C GLU A 39 -2.95 -0.20 -0.96
N VAL A 40 -2.03 -0.83 -0.26
CA VAL A 40 -2.28 -1.84 0.76
C VAL A 40 -2.16 -1.24 2.16
N SER A 41 -3.19 -1.44 2.98
CA SER A 41 -3.06 -1.24 4.43
C SER A 41 -2.35 -2.44 5.05
N LEU A 42 -1.17 -2.24 5.65
CA LEU A 42 -0.45 -3.33 6.32
C LEU A 42 -1.18 -3.87 7.56
N LYS A 43 -2.13 -3.11 8.12
CA LYS A 43 -3.00 -3.53 9.23
C LYS A 43 -4.21 -4.34 8.76
N ALA A 44 -4.54 -4.27 7.47
CA ALA A 44 -5.75 -4.83 6.88
C ALA A 44 -5.47 -5.15 5.41
N LYS A 45 -4.82 -6.29 5.18
CA LYS A 45 -4.30 -6.70 3.86
C LYS A 45 -5.42 -7.21 2.96
N PRO A 46 -5.31 -7.01 1.62
CA PRO A 46 -6.23 -7.59 0.66
C PRO A 46 -6.36 -9.11 0.67
N PRO A 47 -7.54 -9.76 0.77
CA PRO A 47 -7.71 -11.12 0.28
C PRO A 47 -7.15 -11.39 -1.10
N GLU A 48 -7.25 -10.49 -2.06
CA GLU A 48 -6.66 -10.72 -3.38
C GLU A 48 -5.13 -10.67 -3.34
N LEU A 49 -4.55 -9.90 -2.41
CA LEU A 49 -3.12 -9.96 -2.11
C LEU A 49 -2.76 -11.27 -1.41
N LEU A 50 -3.55 -11.70 -0.42
CA LEU A 50 -3.30 -12.94 0.34
C LEU A 50 -3.49 -14.19 -0.54
N ALA A 51 -4.43 -14.14 -1.49
CA ALA A 51 -4.67 -15.18 -2.48
C ALA A 51 -3.57 -15.21 -3.54
N ALA A 52 -3.10 -14.05 -3.98
CA ALA A 52 -1.98 -13.97 -4.92
C ALA A 52 -0.63 -14.34 -4.26
N SER A 53 -0.43 -13.97 -3.00
CA SER A 53 0.85 -14.07 -2.28
C SER A 53 0.63 -14.59 -0.86
N ALA A 54 1.13 -15.80 -0.59
CA ALA A 54 1.12 -16.39 0.75
C ALA A 54 1.90 -15.55 1.77
N LYS A 55 2.93 -14.80 1.33
CA LYS A 55 3.69 -13.87 2.19
C LYS A 55 2.83 -12.67 2.59
N GLY A 56 1.93 -12.23 1.70
CA GLY A 56 1.12 -11.03 1.87
C GLY A 56 1.96 -9.77 2.15
N THR A 57 3.19 -9.72 1.67
CA THR A 57 4.08 -8.56 1.78
C THR A 57 3.89 -7.64 0.58
N VAL A 58 4.51 -6.46 0.60
CA VAL A 58 4.52 -5.55 -0.55
C VAL A 58 5.95 -5.15 -0.86
N PRO A 59 6.30 -4.98 -2.15
CA PRO A 59 5.42 -5.00 -3.31
C PRO A 59 5.06 -6.41 -3.80
N VAL A 60 3.89 -6.56 -4.42
CA VAL A 60 3.54 -7.77 -5.20
C VAL A 60 2.99 -7.33 -6.55
N LEU A 61 3.56 -7.83 -7.65
CA LEU A 61 3.05 -7.62 -9.00
C LEU A 61 2.33 -8.87 -9.49
N VAL A 62 1.11 -8.70 -10.01
CA VAL A 62 0.31 -9.78 -10.62
C VAL A 62 0.08 -9.45 -12.08
N GLN A 63 0.37 -10.38 -12.99
CA GLN A 63 0.08 -10.28 -14.42
C GLN A 63 -0.48 -11.63 -14.91
N GLY A 64 -1.78 -11.69 -15.15
CA GLY A 64 -2.46 -12.96 -15.41
C GLY A 64 -2.24 -13.93 -14.24
N GLU A 65 -1.71 -15.12 -14.53
CA GLU A 65 -1.37 -16.14 -13.52
C GLU A 65 0.00 -15.90 -12.87
N ARG A 66 0.81 -14.98 -13.40
CA ARG A 66 2.16 -14.72 -12.89
C ARG A 66 2.10 -13.80 -11.67
N VAL A 67 2.70 -14.24 -10.56
CA VAL A 67 2.90 -13.45 -9.35
C VAL A 67 4.38 -13.21 -9.09
N ILE A 68 4.76 -11.97 -8.79
CA ILE A 68 6.14 -11.56 -8.47
C ILE A 68 6.14 -10.84 -7.12
N GLU A 69 6.73 -11.45 -6.10
CA GLU A 69 6.64 -10.97 -4.70
C GLU A 69 7.86 -10.17 -4.22
N GLU A 70 9.02 -10.30 -4.88
CA GLU A 70 10.25 -9.65 -4.43
C GLU A 70 10.48 -8.33 -5.16
N SER A 71 10.81 -7.26 -4.42
CA SER A 71 11.00 -5.93 -5.01
C SER A 71 12.03 -5.91 -6.14
N LEU A 72 13.16 -6.62 -5.97
CA LEU A 72 14.20 -6.73 -7.00
C LEU A 72 13.71 -7.52 -8.23
N ALA A 73 12.88 -8.54 -8.02
CA ALA A 73 12.28 -9.29 -9.12
C ALA A 73 11.25 -8.44 -9.90
N VAL A 74 10.48 -7.59 -9.21
CA VAL A 74 9.59 -6.61 -9.86
C VAL A 74 10.41 -5.59 -10.65
N MET A 75 11.52 -5.10 -10.09
CA MET A 75 12.42 -4.19 -10.82
C MET A 75 12.98 -4.85 -12.08
N ALA A 76 13.50 -6.08 -11.97
CA ALA A 76 14.03 -6.84 -13.10
C ALA A 76 12.96 -7.10 -14.16
N TRP A 77 11.74 -7.47 -13.75
CA TRP A 77 10.61 -7.65 -14.66
C TRP A 77 10.28 -6.36 -15.43
N ALA A 78 10.25 -5.21 -14.75
CA ALA A 78 9.94 -3.93 -15.38
C ALA A 78 11.03 -3.53 -16.38
N LEU A 79 12.29 -3.55 -15.94
CA LEU A 79 13.44 -3.09 -16.72
C LEU A 79 13.77 -4.03 -17.90
N ALA A 80 13.49 -5.33 -17.79
CA ALA A 80 13.61 -6.26 -18.91
C ALA A 80 12.69 -5.89 -20.11
N ARG A 81 11.60 -5.16 -19.86
CA ARG A 81 10.71 -4.66 -20.93
C ARG A 81 11.28 -3.41 -21.58
N ARG A 82 11.82 -2.51 -20.76
CA ARG A 82 12.41 -1.25 -21.19
C ARG A 82 13.33 -0.70 -20.09
N ASP A 83 14.59 -0.50 -20.42
CA ASP A 83 15.61 0.06 -19.51
C ASP A 83 16.29 1.28 -20.16
N PRO A 84 15.59 2.42 -20.28
CA PRO A 84 16.08 3.57 -21.05
C PRO A 84 17.28 4.26 -20.38
N HIS A 85 17.53 3.96 -19.10
CA HIS A 85 18.61 4.53 -18.31
C HIS A 85 19.75 3.52 -18.04
N GLY A 86 19.62 2.28 -18.53
CA GLY A 86 20.62 1.23 -18.39
C GLY A 86 20.85 0.78 -16.94
N TRP A 87 19.85 0.84 -16.07
CA TRP A 87 20.02 0.46 -14.66
C TRP A 87 20.40 -1.01 -14.50
N LEU A 88 19.85 -1.88 -15.36
CA LEU A 88 20.01 -3.34 -15.30
C LEU A 88 21.09 -3.85 -16.27
N GLN A 89 21.20 -3.24 -17.46
CA GLN A 89 22.06 -3.73 -18.54
C GLN A 89 23.35 -2.90 -18.72
N GLY A 90 24.33 -3.45 -19.45
CA GLY A 90 25.56 -2.74 -19.80
C GLY A 90 26.60 -2.66 -18.68
N TRP A 91 26.59 -3.63 -17.77
CA TRP A 91 27.57 -3.77 -16.69
C TRP A 91 28.46 -4.99 -16.95
N SER A 92 29.76 -4.86 -16.71
CA SER A 92 30.68 -6.00 -16.71
C SER A 92 30.32 -7.00 -15.60
N ALA A 93 30.85 -8.23 -15.69
CA ALA A 93 30.62 -9.24 -14.64
C ALA A 93 31.08 -8.74 -13.25
N ALA A 94 32.21 -8.04 -13.19
CA ALA A 94 32.72 -7.48 -11.93
C ALA A 94 31.81 -6.38 -11.36
N GLU A 95 31.29 -5.50 -12.21
CA GLU A 95 30.34 -4.46 -11.79
C GLU A 95 28.99 -5.04 -11.37
N ALA A 96 28.50 -6.06 -12.08
CA ALA A 96 27.28 -6.78 -11.70
C ALA A 96 27.42 -7.41 -10.30
N THR A 97 28.54 -8.07 -10.01
CA THR A 97 28.83 -8.59 -8.66
C THR A 97 28.88 -7.47 -7.62
N ALA A 98 29.45 -6.31 -7.94
CA ALA A 98 29.49 -5.17 -7.04
C ALA A 98 28.10 -4.55 -6.79
N ILE A 99 27.22 -4.50 -7.81
CA ILE A 99 25.82 -4.10 -7.68
C ILE A 99 25.09 -5.04 -6.73
N GLU A 100 25.22 -6.35 -6.93
CA GLU A 100 24.61 -7.37 -6.08
C GLU A 100 25.10 -7.27 -4.62
N ALA A 101 26.40 -7.06 -4.42
CA ALA A 101 26.99 -6.91 -3.09
C ALA A 101 26.44 -5.69 -2.34
N LEU A 102 26.29 -4.53 -3.01
CA LEU A 102 25.68 -3.34 -2.41
C LEU A 102 24.22 -3.57 -2.03
N ILE A 103 23.46 -4.24 -2.89
CA ILE A 103 22.06 -4.56 -2.63
C ILE A 103 21.94 -5.56 -1.46
N ALA A 104 22.82 -6.57 -1.39
CA ALA A 104 22.86 -7.52 -0.29
C ALA A 104 23.25 -6.86 1.04
N GLU A 105 24.22 -5.94 1.03
CA GLU A 105 24.58 -5.15 2.22
C GLU A 105 23.42 -4.27 2.69
N ASN A 106 22.66 -3.70 1.75
CA ASN A 106 21.45 -2.94 2.06
C ASN A 106 20.35 -3.81 2.68
N ASP A 107 20.01 -4.93 2.03
CA ASP A 107 18.85 -5.75 2.39
C ASP A 107 19.10 -6.64 3.62
N GLY A 108 20.37 -6.91 3.94
CA GLY A 108 20.78 -7.61 5.15
C GLY A 108 21.24 -6.64 6.25
N PRO A 109 22.56 -6.43 6.42
CA PRO A 109 23.11 -5.66 7.54
C PRO A 109 22.51 -4.26 7.71
N PHE A 110 22.43 -3.45 6.65
CA PHE A 110 21.95 -2.08 6.80
C PHE A 110 20.49 -2.04 7.23
N LYS A 111 19.63 -2.83 6.58
CA LYS A 111 18.22 -2.94 6.93
C LYS A 111 18.02 -3.44 8.35
N HIS A 112 18.80 -4.44 8.79
CA HIS A 112 18.77 -4.96 10.15
C HIS A 112 19.00 -3.85 11.19
N HIS A 113 20.02 -3.02 10.98
CA HIS A 113 20.34 -1.92 11.89
C HIS A 113 19.35 -0.75 11.76
N LEU A 114 18.97 -0.37 10.54
CA LEU A 114 17.97 0.67 10.29
C LEU A 114 16.64 0.38 10.99
N ASP A 115 16.16 -0.86 10.92
CA ASP A 115 14.90 -1.27 11.54
C ASP A 115 14.93 -1.13 13.07
N ARG A 116 16.03 -1.54 13.71
CA ARG A 116 16.20 -1.47 15.17
C ARG A 116 16.45 -0.05 15.67
N TYR A 117 17.20 0.74 14.91
CA TYR A 117 17.35 2.16 15.18
C TYR A 117 15.99 2.89 15.13
N LYS A 118 15.18 2.61 14.10
CA LYS A 118 13.96 3.38 13.83
C LYS A 118 12.71 2.87 14.55
N TYR A 119 12.67 1.59 14.85
CA TYR A 119 11.50 0.89 15.41
C TYR A 119 11.90 -0.05 16.55
N ALA A 120 12.76 0.42 17.46
CA ALA A 120 13.35 -0.36 18.55
C ALA A 120 12.36 -1.27 19.29
N GLY A 121 11.24 -0.72 19.77
CA GLY A 121 10.20 -1.49 20.46
C GLY A 121 9.56 -2.60 19.63
N ARG A 122 9.51 -2.47 18.30
CA ARG A 122 9.00 -3.55 17.42
C ARG A 122 9.99 -4.73 17.32
N PHE A 123 11.28 -4.47 17.51
CA PHE A 123 12.36 -5.43 17.31
C PHE A 123 13.07 -5.83 18.61
N GLY A 124 12.53 -5.44 19.77
CA GLY A 124 13.11 -5.75 21.08
C GLY A 124 14.49 -5.16 21.30
N ALA A 125 14.78 -4.00 20.69
CA ALA A 125 16.07 -3.33 20.73
C ALA A 125 16.02 -1.99 21.52
N GLU A 126 15.09 -1.89 22.47
CA GLU A 126 14.93 -0.71 23.32
C GLU A 126 16.18 -0.52 24.19
N GLY A 127 16.79 0.66 24.14
CA GLY A 127 18.07 0.96 24.79
C GLY A 127 19.31 0.67 23.93
N GLU A 128 19.15 0.08 22.74
CA GLU A 128 20.25 -0.23 21.81
C GLU A 128 20.20 0.63 20.53
N GLU A 129 19.30 1.61 20.45
CA GLU A 129 19.04 2.41 19.24
C GLU A 129 20.28 3.10 18.73
N GLU A 130 21.10 3.66 19.63
CA GLU A 130 22.33 4.35 19.27
C GLU A 130 23.39 3.40 18.72
N SER A 131 23.50 2.20 19.28
CA SER A 131 24.41 1.16 18.77
C SER A 131 24.01 0.75 17.35
N HIS A 132 22.71 0.49 17.13
CA HIS A 132 22.20 0.18 15.80
C HIS A 132 22.37 1.35 14.83
N ARG A 133 22.14 2.58 15.26
CA ARG A 133 22.40 3.76 14.43
C ARG A 133 23.86 3.85 14.03
N GLN A 134 24.79 3.64 14.97
CA GLN A 134 26.22 3.72 14.72
C GLN A 134 26.70 2.63 13.74
N ALA A 135 26.21 1.40 13.88
CA ALA A 135 26.50 0.32 12.93
C ALA A 135 25.93 0.59 11.53
N ALA A 136 24.70 1.12 11.43
CA ALA A 136 24.15 1.58 10.15
C ALA A 136 24.96 2.74 9.54
N LEU A 137 25.45 3.67 10.37
CA LEU A 137 26.28 4.79 9.95
C LEU A 137 27.62 4.34 9.37
N GLU A 138 28.24 3.29 9.92
CA GLU A 138 29.46 2.71 9.37
C GLU A 138 29.27 2.15 7.96
N ILE A 139 28.11 1.54 7.69
CA ILE A 139 27.75 1.10 6.33
C ILE A 139 27.58 2.31 5.40
N LEU A 140 26.85 3.34 5.85
CA LEU A 140 26.65 4.57 5.07
C LEU A 140 27.98 5.26 4.74
N ARG A 141 28.96 5.25 5.65
CA ARG A 141 30.32 5.78 5.41
C ARG A 141 31.06 5.00 4.31
N ARG A 142 30.89 3.68 4.23
CA ARG A 142 31.46 2.88 3.12
C ARG A 142 30.80 3.22 1.78
N TRP A 143 29.48 3.40 1.75
CA TRP A 143 28.79 3.84 0.53
C TRP A 143 29.18 5.26 0.14
N ASN A 144 29.37 6.15 1.12
CA ASN A 144 29.86 7.50 0.91
C ASN A 144 31.25 7.53 0.26
N GLN A 145 32.17 6.64 0.66
CA GLN A 145 33.50 6.54 0.05
C GLN A 145 33.43 6.22 -1.44
N ARG A 146 32.48 5.39 -1.88
CA ARG A 146 32.26 5.09 -3.31
C ARG A 146 31.81 6.31 -4.11
N LEU A 147 31.18 7.28 -3.44
CA LEU A 147 30.69 8.51 -4.03
C LEU A 147 31.70 9.67 -3.92
N ALA A 148 32.89 9.44 -3.35
CA ALA A 148 33.85 10.50 -3.04
C ALA A 148 34.35 11.26 -4.30
N SER A 149 34.45 10.57 -5.44
CA SER A 149 34.78 11.18 -6.74
C SER A 149 33.61 11.88 -7.43
N GLY A 150 32.43 11.94 -6.79
CA GLY A 150 31.17 12.28 -7.44
C GLY A 150 30.60 11.13 -8.26
N GLY A 151 29.45 11.37 -8.90
CA GLY A 151 28.75 10.35 -9.69
C GLY A 151 27.80 9.50 -8.85
N TRP A 152 27.80 8.18 -9.09
CA TRP A 152 26.90 7.17 -8.55
C TRP A 152 27.71 6.07 -7.84
N LEU A 153 27.03 5.11 -7.20
CA LEU A 153 27.70 4.11 -6.37
C LEU A 153 28.74 3.24 -7.10
N LEU A 154 28.64 3.12 -8.42
CA LEU A 154 29.58 2.40 -9.28
C LEU A 154 30.13 3.24 -10.45
N GLY A 155 30.19 4.56 -10.33
CA GLY A 155 30.84 5.43 -11.33
C GLY A 155 29.93 6.49 -11.93
N GLU A 156 30.03 6.74 -13.23
CA GLU A 156 29.44 7.95 -13.86
C GLU A 156 27.94 7.86 -14.15
N ARG A 157 27.37 6.64 -14.16
CA ARG A 157 25.95 6.40 -14.46
C ARG A 157 25.24 5.63 -13.33
N PRO A 158 23.93 5.83 -13.11
CA PRO A 158 23.21 5.13 -12.07
C PRO A 158 23.03 3.66 -12.42
N SER A 159 23.13 2.81 -11.40
CA SER A 159 22.89 1.38 -11.48
C SER A 159 21.59 0.99 -10.76
N LEU A 160 21.22 -0.29 -10.88
CA LEU A 160 20.17 -0.87 -10.05
C LEU A 160 20.42 -0.67 -8.55
N ALA A 161 21.69 -0.67 -8.11
CA ALA A 161 22.03 -0.45 -6.71
C ALA A 161 21.61 0.95 -6.23
N ASP A 162 21.79 2.00 -7.03
CA ASP A 162 21.40 3.36 -6.65
C ASP A 162 19.88 3.45 -6.39
N MET A 163 19.09 2.84 -7.28
CA MET A 163 17.63 2.81 -7.15
C MET A 163 17.16 1.91 -6.01
N ALA A 164 17.89 0.83 -5.74
CA ALA A 164 17.59 -0.11 -4.66
C ALA A 164 17.92 0.47 -3.27
N LEU A 165 19.01 1.22 -3.12
CA LEU A 165 19.48 1.76 -1.85
C LEU A 165 18.78 3.06 -1.46
N LEU A 166 18.42 3.90 -2.45
CA LEU A 166 17.79 5.21 -2.23
C LEU A 166 16.64 5.18 -1.20
N PRO A 167 15.64 4.28 -1.32
CA PRO A 167 14.52 4.29 -0.39
C PRO A 167 14.93 4.03 1.06
N PHE A 168 16.03 3.33 1.30
CA PHE A 168 16.51 2.96 2.63
C PHE A 168 17.37 4.06 3.25
N VAL A 169 18.27 4.66 2.47
CA VAL A 169 19.01 5.86 2.92
C VAL A 169 18.04 6.99 3.25
N ARG A 170 16.98 7.15 2.44
CA ARG A 170 15.88 8.07 2.73
C ARG A 170 15.19 7.75 4.06
N GLN A 171 14.94 6.47 4.38
CA GLN A 171 14.32 6.07 5.65
C GLN A 171 15.24 6.31 6.85
N PHE A 172 16.55 6.14 6.69
CA PHE A 172 17.54 6.47 7.71
C PHE A 172 17.53 7.98 8.01
N ARG A 173 17.61 8.83 6.98
CA ARG A 173 17.49 10.29 7.14
C ARG A 173 16.16 10.69 7.79
N LEU A 174 15.05 10.04 7.43
CA LEU A 174 13.73 10.36 8.00
C LEU A 174 13.59 10.03 9.49
N ALA A 175 14.45 9.19 10.05
CA ALA A 175 14.45 8.91 11.48
C ALA A 175 14.95 10.12 12.29
N ASP A 176 15.99 10.81 11.79
CA ASP A 176 16.52 12.04 12.37
C ASP A 176 17.20 12.90 11.28
N PRO A 177 16.44 13.79 10.61
CA PRO A 177 16.98 14.58 9.49
C PRO A 177 18.10 15.52 9.91
N GLN A 178 17.98 16.17 11.08
CA GLN A 178 18.96 17.14 11.54
C GLN A 178 20.31 16.45 11.79
N ARG A 179 20.28 15.29 12.44
CA ARG A 179 21.50 14.55 12.74
C ARG A 179 22.13 13.91 11.50
N PHE A 180 21.31 13.44 10.55
CA PHE A 180 21.83 12.94 9.27
C PHE A 180 22.47 14.07 8.46
N ASP A 181 21.82 15.24 8.37
CA ASP A 181 22.30 16.37 7.57
C ASP A 181 23.55 17.02 8.20
N ALA A 182 23.72 16.94 9.53
CA ALA A 182 24.90 17.45 10.23
C ALA A 182 26.15 16.53 10.14
N GLU A 183 26.02 15.29 9.67
CA GLU A 183 27.14 14.35 9.60
C GLU A 183 28.07 14.66 8.42
N ALA A 184 29.13 15.45 8.68
CA ALA A 184 30.08 15.87 7.65
C ALA A 184 30.75 14.69 6.90
N ALA A 185 30.91 13.54 7.55
CA ALA A 185 31.49 12.33 6.94
C ALA A 185 30.59 11.66 5.89
N LEU A 186 29.37 12.18 5.64
CA LEU A 186 28.42 11.68 4.65
C LEU A 186 28.14 12.68 3.52
N GLN A 187 28.92 13.76 3.36
CA GLN A 187 28.62 14.81 2.37
C GLN A 187 28.36 14.28 0.93
N PRO A 188 29.22 13.43 0.32
CA PRO A 188 28.91 12.82 -0.97
C PRO A 188 27.59 12.03 -1.01
N LEU A 189 27.30 11.24 0.02
CA LEU A 189 26.06 10.47 0.13
C LEU A 189 24.83 11.37 0.32
N GLN A 190 24.95 12.44 1.10
CA GLN A 190 23.91 13.46 1.26
C GLN A 190 23.61 14.13 -0.09
N ALA A 191 24.63 14.49 -0.86
CA ALA A 191 24.47 15.05 -2.21
C ALA A 191 23.81 14.04 -3.17
N TRP A 192 24.24 12.78 -3.13
CA TRP A 192 23.63 11.68 -3.89
C TRP A 192 22.14 11.51 -3.55
N LEU A 193 21.78 11.52 -2.27
CA LEU A 193 20.38 11.44 -1.82
C LEU A 193 19.61 12.70 -2.23
N GLY A 194 20.23 13.88 -2.11
CA GLY A 194 19.66 15.17 -2.47
C GLY A 194 19.21 15.24 -3.92
N ARG A 195 20.01 14.68 -4.85
CA ARG A 195 19.63 14.59 -6.28
C ARG A 195 18.30 13.85 -6.48
N PHE A 196 18.07 12.76 -5.75
CA PHE A 196 16.81 12.02 -5.82
C PHE A 196 15.65 12.77 -5.15
N LEU A 197 15.90 13.37 -3.99
CA LEU A 197 14.86 14.10 -3.26
C LEU A 197 14.37 15.35 -4.03
N ALA A 198 15.24 15.94 -4.85
CA ALA A 198 14.89 17.05 -5.75
C ALA A 198 14.34 16.57 -7.11
N GLY A 199 14.47 15.28 -7.45
CA GLY A 199 14.11 14.71 -8.74
C GLY A 199 12.60 14.46 -8.91
N ALA A 200 12.10 14.71 -10.12
CA ALA A 200 10.69 14.51 -10.46
C ALA A 200 10.29 13.03 -10.42
N GLU A 201 11.21 12.10 -10.66
CA GLU A 201 10.95 10.66 -10.70
C GLU A 201 10.56 10.13 -9.32
N LEU A 202 11.32 10.47 -8.28
CA LEU A 202 11.01 10.06 -6.91
C LEU A 202 9.75 10.79 -6.41
N ALA A 203 9.63 12.09 -6.70
CA ALA A 203 8.47 12.89 -6.33
C ALA A 203 7.18 12.28 -6.91
N ALA A 204 7.21 11.94 -8.19
CA ALA A 204 6.11 11.27 -8.86
C ALA A 204 5.76 10.00 -8.09
N VAL A 205 6.65 9.00 -8.01
CA VAL A 205 6.29 7.69 -7.42
C VAL A 205 5.81 7.75 -5.96
N LEU A 206 6.11 8.83 -5.22
CA LEU A 206 5.69 9.03 -3.82
C LEU A 206 4.33 9.73 -3.64
N ASP A 207 3.76 10.31 -4.71
CA ASP A 207 2.53 11.10 -4.65
C ASP A 207 1.28 10.23 -4.34
N PRO A 208 0.37 10.64 -3.43
CA PRO A 208 -0.85 9.90 -3.13
C PRO A 208 -1.95 10.11 -4.17
N PRO A 209 -2.72 9.05 -4.38
CA PRO A 209 -2.22 7.78 -4.85
C PRO A 209 -1.91 7.92 -6.34
N TRP A 210 -0.92 7.17 -6.81
CA TRP A 210 -0.52 7.12 -8.22
C TRP A 210 -1.64 6.67 -9.19
N ALA A 211 -2.84 6.40 -8.68
CA ALA A 211 -4.14 6.38 -9.34
C ALA A 211 -5.23 6.72 -8.29
N ALA A 212 -6.47 7.00 -8.69
CA ALA A 212 -7.59 6.95 -7.74
C ALA A 212 -7.62 5.57 -7.08
N ARG A 213 -7.76 5.51 -5.76
CA ARG A 213 -7.94 4.23 -5.05
C ARG A 213 -9.21 3.59 -5.59
N GLN A 214 -9.09 2.50 -6.32
CA GLN A 214 -10.24 1.60 -6.42
C GLN A 214 -10.45 1.01 -5.03
N GLY A 215 -11.68 1.15 -4.53
CA GLY A 215 -12.07 0.49 -3.29
C GLY A 215 -11.81 -0.99 -3.46
N TRP A 216 -10.87 -1.53 -2.69
CA TRP A 216 -10.59 -2.95 -2.74
C TRP A 216 -11.64 -3.70 -1.88
N TRP A 217 -12.22 -4.76 -2.44
CA TRP A 217 -13.35 -5.49 -1.86
C TRP A 217 -12.88 -6.79 -1.21
N SER A 218 -12.99 -6.87 0.11
CA SER A 218 -12.83 -8.14 0.82
C SER A 218 -14.12 -8.96 0.79
N PRO A 219 -14.07 -10.27 0.46
CA PRO A 219 -15.18 -11.18 0.72
C PRO A 219 -15.42 -11.42 2.22
N GLY A 220 -14.42 -11.13 3.07
CA GLY A 220 -14.52 -11.22 4.53
C GLY A 220 -14.97 -9.93 5.21
N TRP A 221 -15.21 -8.84 4.49
CA TRP A 221 -15.73 -7.61 5.08
C TRP A 221 -17.23 -7.47 4.87
N LEU A 222 -17.81 -6.64 5.72
CA LEU A 222 -19.19 -6.21 5.60
C LEU A 222 -19.22 -4.76 5.17
N TYR A 223 -20.30 -4.39 4.50
CA TYR A 223 -20.45 -3.08 3.89
C TYR A 223 -21.80 -2.49 4.23
N HIS A 224 -21.86 -1.16 4.36
CA HIS A 224 -23.12 -0.44 4.57
C HIS A 224 -23.13 0.83 3.72
N LEU A 225 -24.24 1.06 3.01
CA LEU A 225 -24.48 2.31 2.28
C LEU A 225 -25.15 3.32 3.21
N ALA A 226 -24.40 4.35 3.58
CA ALA A 226 -24.87 5.45 4.40
C ALA A 226 -25.09 6.71 3.55
N LEU A 227 -26.07 7.54 3.91
CA LEU A 227 -26.10 8.90 3.38
C LEU A 227 -24.93 9.68 3.97
N ARG A 228 -24.28 10.52 3.16
CA ARG A 228 -23.12 11.33 3.55
C ARG A 228 -23.40 12.15 4.79
N GLN A 229 -24.57 12.78 4.86
CA GLN A 229 -24.98 13.62 6.00
C GLN A 229 -25.21 12.79 7.26
N GLU A 230 -25.81 11.60 7.14
CA GLU A 230 -26.04 10.69 8.27
C GLU A 230 -24.72 10.16 8.83
N TRP A 231 -23.77 9.83 7.96
CA TRP A 231 -22.43 9.44 8.38
C TRP A 231 -21.70 10.58 9.11
N GLN A 232 -21.74 11.80 8.57
CA GLN A 232 -21.15 12.98 9.22
C GLN A 232 -21.75 13.24 10.61
N ALA A 233 -23.08 13.12 10.74
CA ALA A 233 -23.77 13.27 12.03
C ALA A 233 -23.32 12.20 13.03
N ALA A 234 -23.16 10.95 12.59
CA ALA A 234 -22.67 9.87 13.45
C ALA A 234 -21.22 10.07 13.90
N GLN A 235 -20.36 10.65 13.06
CA GLN A 235 -19.00 11.01 13.44
C GLN A 235 -18.98 12.05 14.56
N ALA A 236 -19.90 13.01 14.54
CA ALA A 236 -20.06 13.98 15.62
C ALA A 236 -20.66 13.37 16.90
N ALA A 237 -21.61 12.44 16.76
CA ALA A 237 -22.34 11.82 17.87
C ALA A 237 -21.63 10.61 18.51
N GLY A 238 -20.62 10.03 17.84
CA GLY A 238 -19.90 8.84 18.32
C GLY A 238 -20.64 7.51 18.13
N SER A 239 -21.80 7.49 17.47
CA SER A 239 -22.58 6.28 17.19
C SER A 239 -23.40 6.41 15.90
N TYR A 240 -23.41 5.37 15.06
CA TYR A 240 -24.23 5.32 13.84
C TYR A 240 -25.46 4.44 14.03
N ARG A 241 -26.65 4.98 13.71
CA ARG A 241 -27.97 4.37 14.07
C ARG A 241 -28.96 4.32 12.91
N ARG A 242 -28.50 4.37 11.66
CA ARG A 242 -29.38 4.27 10.48
C ARG A 242 -29.33 2.85 9.96
N SER A 243 -30.50 2.25 9.74
CA SER A 243 -30.58 0.86 9.28
C SER A 243 -30.38 0.76 7.77
N THR A 244 -31.09 1.62 7.06
CA THR A 244 -31.03 1.83 5.61
C THR A 244 -31.60 3.22 5.33
N ARG A 245 -31.67 3.62 4.06
CA ARG A 245 -32.26 4.90 3.66
C ARG A 245 -33.67 5.05 4.23
N GLY A 246 -33.91 6.16 4.94
CA GLY A 246 -35.22 6.50 5.49
C GLY A 246 -35.65 5.70 6.73
N ARG A 247 -34.85 4.74 7.21
CA ARG A 247 -35.20 3.89 8.37
C ARG A 247 -34.09 3.89 9.43
N SER A 248 -34.46 4.14 10.68
CA SER A 248 -33.53 4.07 11.82
C SER A 248 -33.37 2.65 12.35
N LEU A 249 -32.32 2.43 13.14
CA LEU A 249 -32.13 1.19 13.89
C LEU A 249 -33.34 0.88 14.78
N GLU A 250 -33.92 1.89 15.42
CA GLU A 250 -35.07 1.73 16.31
C GLU A 250 -36.34 1.31 15.57
N GLN A 251 -36.45 1.61 14.27
CA GLN A 251 -37.59 1.23 13.43
C GLN A 251 -37.47 -0.18 12.84
N GLU A 252 -36.25 -0.64 12.53
CA GLU A 252 -36.01 -1.96 11.94
C GLU A 252 -35.55 -3.03 12.95
N GLY A 253 -34.95 -2.62 14.06
CA GLY A 253 -34.34 -3.50 15.06
C GLY A 253 -32.88 -3.90 14.76
N PHE A 254 -32.40 -3.70 13.53
CA PHE A 254 -31.03 -3.97 13.10
C PHE A 254 -30.57 -3.02 12.00
N ILE A 255 -29.26 -2.97 11.71
CA ILE A 255 -28.68 -2.24 10.58
C ILE A 255 -28.39 -3.22 9.43
N HIS A 256 -28.85 -2.90 8.23
CA HIS A 256 -28.56 -3.69 7.04
C HIS A 256 -27.09 -3.56 6.64
N LEU A 257 -26.38 -4.68 6.64
CA LEU A 257 -25.06 -4.78 6.03
C LEU A 257 -25.18 -5.56 4.71
N SER A 258 -24.09 -5.59 3.94
CA SER A 258 -23.98 -6.32 2.69
C SER A 258 -22.62 -7.00 2.63
N GLN A 259 -22.55 -8.16 2.01
CA GLN A 259 -21.32 -8.68 1.44
C GLN A 259 -21.01 -7.94 0.13
N ALA A 260 -19.78 -8.03 -0.37
CA ALA A 260 -19.34 -7.26 -1.52
C ALA A 260 -20.25 -7.48 -2.76
N HIS A 261 -20.63 -8.73 -3.07
CA HIS A 261 -21.46 -9.07 -4.23
C HIS A 261 -22.90 -8.54 -4.15
N GLN A 262 -23.36 -8.19 -2.94
CA GLN A 262 -24.73 -7.73 -2.69
C GLN A 262 -24.90 -6.24 -2.96
N LEU A 263 -23.82 -5.47 -2.93
CA LEU A 263 -23.88 -4.01 -2.91
C LEU A 263 -24.51 -3.39 -4.14
N ALA A 264 -24.19 -3.88 -5.33
CA ALA A 264 -24.77 -3.35 -6.57
C ALA A 264 -26.30 -3.53 -6.58
N ALA A 265 -26.80 -4.66 -6.08
CA ALA A 265 -28.23 -4.93 -5.96
C ALA A 265 -28.87 -4.08 -4.86
N SER A 266 -28.24 -3.97 -3.69
CA SER A 266 -28.69 -3.11 -2.58
C SER A 266 -28.78 -1.64 -3.01
N HIS A 267 -27.75 -1.12 -3.68
CA HIS A 267 -27.75 0.23 -4.25
C HIS A 267 -28.90 0.40 -5.25
N GLY A 268 -28.99 -0.50 -6.24
CA GLY A 268 -30.01 -0.45 -7.27
C GLY A 268 -31.45 -0.43 -6.73
N ARG A 269 -31.69 -1.10 -5.59
CA ARG A 269 -33.01 -1.21 -4.99
C ARG A 269 -33.39 -0.02 -4.09
N PHE A 270 -32.45 0.55 -3.36
CA PHE A 270 -32.76 1.51 -2.29
C PHE A 270 -32.17 2.92 -2.50
N TYR A 271 -31.20 3.07 -3.40
CA TYR A 271 -30.40 4.29 -3.52
C TYR A 271 -30.22 4.77 -4.98
N ALA A 272 -30.79 4.09 -5.96
CA ALA A 272 -30.55 4.35 -7.39
C ALA A 272 -30.95 5.75 -7.87
N ASP A 273 -31.85 6.43 -7.15
CA ASP A 273 -32.32 7.79 -7.42
C ASP A 273 -31.45 8.89 -6.78
N LEU A 274 -30.42 8.53 -6.02
CA LEU A 274 -29.49 9.48 -5.40
C LEU A 274 -28.25 9.70 -6.26
N ASP A 275 -27.68 10.90 -6.17
CA ASP A 275 -26.34 11.16 -6.70
C ASP A 275 -25.34 10.28 -5.91
N PRO A 276 -24.50 9.45 -6.57
CA PRO A 276 -23.49 8.63 -5.90
C PRO A 276 -22.59 9.41 -4.95
N ALA A 277 -22.35 10.70 -5.23
CA ALA A 277 -21.59 11.55 -4.34
C ALA A 277 -22.23 11.65 -2.94
N GLU A 278 -23.56 11.63 -2.84
CA GLU A 278 -24.32 11.69 -1.58
C GLU A 278 -24.21 10.43 -0.74
N LEU A 279 -23.62 9.36 -1.29
CA LEU A 279 -23.49 8.09 -0.60
C LEU A 279 -22.07 7.89 -0.06
N ARG A 280 -22.02 7.19 1.07
CA ARG A 280 -20.79 6.69 1.65
C ARG A 280 -20.90 5.18 1.80
N LEU A 281 -19.90 4.47 1.28
CA LEU A 281 -19.69 3.07 1.55
C LEU A 281 -18.86 2.94 2.82
N LEU A 282 -19.52 2.51 3.90
CA LEU A 282 -18.84 2.15 5.14
C LEU A 282 -18.31 0.72 4.99
N VAL A 283 -17.02 0.55 5.23
CA VAL A 283 -16.33 -0.74 5.17
C VAL A 283 -16.08 -1.21 6.59
N LEU A 284 -16.51 -2.44 6.89
CA LEU A 284 -16.57 -2.97 8.25
C LEU A 284 -15.78 -4.26 8.35
N ASP A 285 -15.02 -4.37 9.44
CA ASP A 285 -14.33 -5.60 9.83
C ASP A 285 -15.22 -6.39 10.80
N PRO A 286 -15.67 -7.61 10.43
CA PRO A 286 -16.46 -8.45 11.35
C PRO A 286 -15.75 -8.72 12.67
N GLU A 287 -14.42 -8.86 12.67
CA GLU A 287 -13.66 -9.14 13.89
C GLU A 287 -13.68 -7.93 14.84
N ARG A 288 -13.61 -6.70 14.29
CA ARG A 288 -13.73 -5.49 15.10
C ARG A 288 -15.15 -5.29 15.63
N LEU A 289 -16.16 -5.60 14.82
CA LEU A 289 -17.55 -5.59 15.28
C LEU A 289 -17.72 -6.58 16.45
N ALA A 290 -17.23 -7.81 16.29
CA ALA A 290 -17.26 -8.81 17.36
C ALA A 290 -16.52 -8.34 18.62
N ALA A 291 -15.36 -7.70 18.48
CA ALA A 291 -14.58 -7.16 19.60
C ALA A 291 -15.31 -6.03 20.37
N THR A 292 -16.26 -5.34 19.74
CA THR A 292 -17.13 -4.37 20.44
C THR A 292 -18.36 -5.00 21.10
N GLY A 293 -18.51 -6.33 21.02
CA GLY A 293 -19.71 -7.05 21.47
C GLY A 293 -20.90 -6.90 20.53
N ALA A 294 -20.68 -6.39 19.31
CA ALA A 294 -21.75 -6.18 18.34
C ALA A 294 -22.13 -7.53 17.70
N VAL A 295 -23.44 -7.78 17.58
CA VAL A 295 -23.96 -9.07 17.09
C VAL A 295 -24.35 -8.94 15.63
N VAL A 296 -23.66 -9.68 14.76
CA VAL A 296 -24.03 -9.79 13.33
C VAL A 296 -24.67 -11.16 13.08
N ARG A 297 -25.81 -11.17 12.40
CA ARG A 297 -26.54 -12.39 12.00
C ARG A 297 -26.74 -12.42 10.49
N LEU A 298 -26.63 -13.59 9.89
CA LEU A 298 -27.01 -13.81 8.49
C LEU A 298 -28.48 -14.20 8.45
N GLU A 299 -29.31 -13.37 7.84
CA GLU A 299 -30.76 -13.53 7.83
C GLU A 299 -31.32 -13.39 6.41
N PRO A 300 -32.34 -14.18 6.02
CA PRO A 300 -32.85 -14.18 4.66
C PRO A 300 -33.62 -12.90 4.33
N ALA A 301 -33.36 -12.33 3.16
CA ALA A 301 -34.15 -11.22 2.64
C ALA A 301 -35.57 -11.70 2.26
N PRO A 302 -36.65 -10.96 2.59
CA PRO A 302 -38.04 -11.45 2.51
C PRO A 302 -38.51 -11.92 1.12
N HIS A 303 -37.81 -11.56 0.04
CA HIS A 303 -38.24 -11.81 -1.34
C HIS A 303 -37.28 -12.70 -2.14
N SER A 304 -36.01 -12.78 -1.76
CA SER A 304 -35.00 -13.57 -2.49
C SER A 304 -34.54 -14.80 -1.74
N GLY A 305 -34.72 -14.85 -0.41
CA GLY A 305 -34.14 -15.89 0.44
C GLY A 305 -32.61 -15.79 0.56
N GLU A 306 -31.97 -14.85 -0.14
CA GLU A 306 -30.54 -14.60 -0.01
C GLU A 306 -30.23 -14.08 1.41
N LEU A 307 -29.17 -14.60 2.01
CA LEU A 307 -28.75 -14.21 3.35
C LEU A 307 -28.02 -12.87 3.32
N PHE A 308 -28.54 -11.90 4.05
CA PHE A 308 -27.88 -10.62 4.29
C PHE A 308 -27.34 -10.57 5.72
N PRO A 309 -26.15 -9.97 5.93
CA PRO A 309 -25.67 -9.68 7.27
C PRO A 309 -26.45 -8.52 7.88
N HIS A 310 -26.97 -8.72 9.08
CA HIS A 310 -27.66 -7.70 9.86
C HIS A 310 -26.92 -7.48 11.18
N LEU A 311 -26.63 -6.22 11.48
CA LEU A 311 -26.04 -5.82 12.74
C LEU A 311 -27.14 -5.47 13.75
N HIS A 312 -27.23 -6.25 14.83
CA HIS A 312 -28.19 -6.05 15.91
C HIS A 312 -27.61 -5.07 16.94
N GLY A 313 -27.91 -3.79 16.76
CA GLY A 313 -27.43 -2.69 17.61
C GLY A 313 -26.85 -1.52 16.80
N PRO A 314 -26.42 -0.43 17.47
CA PRO A 314 -25.78 0.69 16.80
C PRO A 314 -24.44 0.27 16.21
N LEU A 315 -24.09 0.81 15.05
CA LEU A 315 -22.77 0.60 14.44
C LEU A 315 -21.71 1.41 15.21
N PRO A 316 -20.73 0.76 15.86
CA PRO A 316 -19.64 1.44 16.54
C PRO A 316 -18.66 1.98 15.51
N LEU A 317 -18.33 3.28 15.56
CA LEU A 317 -17.42 3.88 14.58
C LEU A 317 -16.02 3.27 14.61
N ALA A 318 -15.57 2.72 15.75
CA ALA A 318 -14.28 2.04 15.86
C ALA A 318 -14.18 0.77 14.99
N ALA A 319 -15.32 0.18 14.61
CA ALA A 319 -15.39 -0.98 13.73
C ALA A 319 -15.39 -0.60 12.24
N VAL A 320 -15.57 0.69 11.91
CA VAL A 320 -15.51 1.20 10.54
C VAL A 320 -14.05 1.35 10.11
N LEU A 321 -13.62 0.52 9.17
CA LEU A 321 -12.27 0.57 8.59
C LEU A 321 -12.09 1.79 7.69
N ALA A 322 -13.11 2.12 6.90
CA ALA A 322 -13.11 3.23 5.97
C ALA A 322 -14.54 3.68 5.64
N ALA A 323 -14.68 4.92 5.21
CA ALA A 323 -15.89 5.46 4.61
C ALA A 323 -15.52 6.12 3.28
N TRP A 324 -15.80 5.45 2.16
CA TRP A 324 -15.46 5.93 0.82
C TRP A 324 -16.69 6.57 0.16
N PRO A 325 -16.51 7.54 -0.75
CA PRO A 325 -17.57 7.87 -1.71
C PRO A 325 -18.02 6.59 -2.42
N TRP A 326 -19.33 6.42 -2.60
CA TRP A 326 -19.82 5.30 -3.40
C TRP A 326 -19.66 5.59 -4.89
N CYS A 327 -19.14 4.61 -5.64
CA CYS A 327 -19.13 4.62 -7.09
C CYS A 327 -19.77 3.31 -7.57
N PRO A 328 -20.88 3.36 -8.34
CA PRO A 328 -21.56 2.16 -8.83
C PRO A 328 -20.67 1.27 -9.72
N GLU A 329 -19.68 1.89 -10.41
CA GLU A 329 -18.72 1.21 -11.27
C GLU A 329 -17.62 0.48 -10.49
N ASP A 330 -17.41 0.84 -9.21
CA ASP A 330 -16.37 0.23 -8.39
C ASP A 330 -16.79 -1.10 -7.78
N GLY A 331 -18.09 -1.46 -7.77
CA GLY A 331 -18.57 -2.73 -7.18
C GLY A 331 -17.87 -3.97 -7.77
N PRO A 332 -17.78 -5.10 -7.04
CA PRO A 332 -17.21 -6.31 -7.62
C PRO A 332 -17.99 -6.66 -8.89
N SER A 333 -17.34 -6.47 -10.04
CA SER A 333 -17.95 -6.77 -11.32
C SER A 333 -18.48 -8.21 -11.28
N ARG A 334 -19.70 -8.43 -11.79
CA ARG A 334 -20.36 -9.74 -11.82
C ARG A 334 -19.56 -10.82 -12.58
N SER A 335 -18.35 -10.52 -13.08
CA SER A 335 -17.48 -11.44 -13.82
C SER A 335 -16.47 -12.20 -12.96
N SER A 336 -16.42 -12.01 -11.64
CA SER A 336 -15.67 -12.94 -10.76
C SER A 336 -16.53 -14.16 -10.41
N ARG A 337 -16.96 -14.91 -11.44
CA ARG A 337 -17.22 -16.34 -11.29
C ARG A 337 -15.90 -17.03 -11.58
N TRP A 338 -15.20 -17.42 -10.53
CA TRP A 338 -14.30 -18.56 -10.57
C TRP A 338 -15.08 -19.76 -10.06
#